data_AF-A0A8J3ZKS9-F1
#
_entry.id   AF-A0A8J3ZKS9-F1
#
_cell.length_a   1.000
_cell.length_b   1.000
_cell.length_c   1.000
_cell.angle_alpha   90.00
_cell.angle_beta   90.00
_cell.angle_gamma   90.00
#
_symmetry.space_group_name_H-M   'P 1'
#
loop_
_entity.id
_entity.type
_entity.pdbx_description
1 polymer ?
#
loop_
_entity_poly.entity_id
_entity_poly.type
_entity_poly.pdbx_seq_one_letter_code
_entity_poly.pdbx_strand_id
1 'polypeptide(L)'
;MVSPPRAGQSGPMMATRGTGFEDAPFEDARFGDAPFEDAQVDRSAGAPATDPRLPARGAMTRLTAATVLSLGIIVAANSVATAEAPYRWWANFILVPALVFLTVSVGLPRAARETRFTLAWIGAIVLTVALLLMAGRMGELWPLMIVVPCLGPAGLFALRPTDGSLRAFVDTVAGLAVVGAALGVAFLLIRADVVDPGDLRWWGFFMLAGAVVAGVNGLILLTARRGTYWFSMAVLLIALGGYTTLAAIAELGR
;
A
#
# COMPACT_ATOMS: atom_id res chain seq x y z
N MET A 1 22.59 -42.61 -55.22
CA MET A 1 23.99 -42.17 -55.43
C MET A 1 23.99 -40.95 -56.34
N VAL A 2 24.17 -39.75 -55.82
CA VAL A 2 24.86 -38.60 -56.45
C VAL A 2 25.24 -37.64 -55.31
N SER A 3 26.53 -37.31 -55.24
CA SER A 3 27.18 -36.38 -54.31
C SER A 3 26.88 -34.89 -54.64
N PRO A 4 27.15 -33.95 -53.72
CA PRO A 4 26.68 -32.56 -53.76
C PRO A 4 27.67 -31.60 -54.45
N PRO A 5 27.27 -30.33 -54.68
CA PRO A 5 28.20 -29.18 -54.66
C PRO A 5 27.71 -28.09 -53.69
N ARG A 6 28.49 -27.71 -52.67
CA ARG A 6 29.61 -26.74 -52.63
C ARG A 6 29.18 -25.27 -52.49
N ALA A 7 29.48 -24.76 -51.28
CA ALA A 7 30.23 -23.54 -50.98
C ALA A 7 29.87 -22.22 -51.69
N GLY A 8 29.57 -21.23 -50.85
CA GLY A 8 30.18 -19.90 -50.99
C GLY A 8 29.21 -18.74 -51.07
N GLN A 9 28.90 -18.11 -49.94
CA GLN A 9 28.76 -16.66 -49.89
C GLN A 9 28.97 -16.15 -48.46
N SER A 10 30.22 -15.77 -48.19
CA SER A 10 30.64 -14.92 -47.08
C SER A 10 30.20 -13.48 -47.38
N GLY A 11 29.12 -13.03 -46.74
CA GLY A 11 28.69 -11.64 -46.73
C GLY A 11 29.43 -10.82 -45.66
N PRO A 12 29.65 -9.52 -45.89
CA PRO A 12 30.48 -8.68 -45.03
C PRO A 12 29.85 -8.45 -43.66
N MET A 13 30.67 -8.66 -42.64
CA MET A 13 30.44 -8.42 -41.23
C MET A 13 30.20 -6.92 -41.01
N MET A 14 28.94 -6.54 -40.87
CA MET A 14 28.54 -5.17 -40.54
C MET A 14 28.93 -4.93 -39.07
N ALA A 15 29.94 -4.08 -38.88
CA ALA A 15 30.40 -3.65 -37.58
C ALA A 15 29.26 -2.98 -36.80
N THR A 16 28.68 -3.72 -35.84
CA THR A 16 27.89 -3.15 -34.76
C THR A 16 28.80 -2.26 -33.94
N ARG A 17 28.69 -0.95 -34.19
CA ARG A 17 29.28 0.13 -33.40
C ARG A 17 28.73 -0.01 -31.97
N GLY A 18 29.54 -0.60 -31.11
CA GLY A 18 29.30 -0.60 -29.67
C GLY A 18 29.27 0.85 -29.19
N THR A 19 28.08 1.33 -28.82
CA THR A 19 27.98 2.44 -27.87
C THR A 19 28.40 1.86 -26.54
N GLY A 20 29.70 2.02 -26.23
CA GLY A 20 30.27 1.74 -24.94
C GLY A 20 29.46 2.48 -23.89
N PHE A 21 28.69 1.70 -23.13
CA PHE A 21 28.22 2.07 -21.82
C PHE A 21 29.39 1.77 -20.87
N GLU A 22 30.47 2.54 -21.03
CA GLU A 22 31.62 2.50 -20.12
C GLU A 22 31.17 3.12 -18.80
N ASP A 23 30.90 2.22 -17.84
CA ASP A 23 31.43 2.29 -16.48
C ASP A 23 31.50 3.70 -15.89
N ALA A 24 30.35 4.21 -15.46
CA ALA A 24 30.33 5.18 -14.38
C ALA A 24 30.65 4.41 -13.07
N PRO A 25 31.76 4.71 -12.38
CA PRO A 25 32.09 4.05 -11.12
C PRO A 25 31.04 4.44 -10.06
N PHE A 26 30.25 3.46 -9.63
CA PHE A 26 29.40 3.53 -8.44
C PHE A 26 30.22 3.27 -7.16
N GLU A 27 31.39 3.90 -7.05
CA GLU A 27 32.18 3.92 -5.82
C GLU A 27 32.09 5.32 -5.18
N ASP A 28 31.85 5.33 -3.86
CA ASP A 28 31.97 6.46 -2.94
C ASP A 28 30.85 7.50 -2.82
N ALA A 29 29.59 7.06 -2.83
CA ALA A 29 28.59 7.73 -1.98
C ALA A 29 28.68 7.15 -0.55
N ARG A 30 29.72 7.52 0.19
CA ARG A 30 29.78 7.30 1.65
C ARG A 30 28.59 7.99 2.30
N PHE A 31 27.61 7.19 2.69
CA PHE A 31 26.52 7.55 3.61
C PHE A 31 27.05 7.63 5.06
N GLY A 32 28.20 8.27 5.25
CA GLY A 32 28.86 8.47 6.54
C GLY A 32 29.44 9.87 6.56
N ASP A 33 29.27 10.55 7.69
CA ASP A 33 29.93 11.82 8.04
C ASP A 33 29.18 13.10 7.62
N ALA A 34 27.85 13.13 7.78
CA ALA A 34 27.24 14.39 8.20
C ALA A 34 27.51 14.55 9.71
N PRO A 35 28.25 15.58 10.15
CA PRO A 35 28.41 15.86 11.57
C PRO A 35 27.05 16.32 12.10
N PHE A 36 26.37 15.43 12.82
CA PHE A 36 25.30 15.82 13.75
C PHE A 36 25.98 16.37 15.02
N GLU A 37 26.71 17.47 14.86
CA GLU A 37 27.19 18.26 16.00
C GLU A 37 26.05 19.16 16.49
N ASP A 38 25.63 18.87 17.73
CA ASP A 38 25.23 19.84 18.74
C ASP A 38 23.95 20.64 18.51
N ALA A 39 22.84 19.91 18.43
CA ALA A 39 21.64 20.35 19.12
C ALA A 39 21.53 19.63 20.48
N GLN A 40 22.46 19.94 21.40
CA GLN A 40 22.20 19.77 22.84
C GLN A 40 21.06 20.73 23.20
N VAL A 41 19.83 20.28 22.96
CA VAL A 41 18.65 20.85 23.59
C VAL A 41 18.81 20.58 25.08
N ASP A 42 19.13 21.63 25.79
CA ASP A 42 19.17 21.73 27.24
C ASP A 42 17.83 21.26 27.84
N ARG A 43 17.73 19.94 28.09
CA ARG A 43 16.67 19.33 28.91
C ARG A 43 17.19 19.16 30.34
N SER A 44 17.65 20.25 30.94
CA SER A 44 17.84 20.34 32.38
C SER A 44 16.75 21.22 33.01
N ALA A 45 15.49 20.94 32.68
CA ALA A 45 14.33 21.40 33.44
C ALA A 45 13.51 20.18 33.85
N GLY A 46 13.38 19.98 35.16
CA GLY A 46 12.99 18.73 35.81
C GLY A 46 11.79 18.01 35.19
N ALA A 47 12.06 16.86 34.58
CA ALA A 47 11.04 15.87 34.33
C ALA A 47 10.66 15.22 35.68
N PRO A 48 9.38 15.22 36.09
CA PRO A 48 8.97 14.51 37.29
C PRO A 48 9.31 13.02 37.13
N ALA A 49 10.02 12.48 38.12
CA ALA A 49 10.33 11.06 38.20
C ALA A 49 9.03 10.26 38.05
N THR A 50 8.85 9.67 36.88
CA THR A 50 7.66 8.91 36.54
C THR A 50 7.85 7.53 37.15
N ASP A 51 7.08 7.26 38.21
CA ASP A 51 7.10 6.00 38.94
C ASP A 51 6.91 4.81 37.96
N PRO A 52 7.90 3.92 37.79
CA PRO A 52 7.87 2.84 36.81
C PRO A 52 6.88 1.72 37.14
N ARG A 53 6.16 1.79 38.28
CA ARG A 53 5.35 0.68 38.79
C ARG A 53 3.89 0.65 38.33
N LEU A 54 3.40 1.67 37.61
CA LEU A 54 1.98 1.77 37.24
C LEU A 54 1.55 1.54 35.76
N PRO A 55 2.41 1.36 34.73
CA PRO A 55 1.93 1.15 33.35
C PRO A 55 1.69 -0.31 32.92
N ALA A 56 2.14 -1.32 33.70
CA ALA A 56 2.15 -2.71 33.26
C ALA A 56 0.75 -3.37 33.18
N ARG A 57 -0.17 -3.00 34.09
CA ARG A 57 -1.51 -3.61 34.15
C ARG A 57 -2.34 -3.30 32.90
N GLY A 58 -2.30 -2.07 32.40
CA GLY A 58 -3.09 -1.66 31.22
C GLY A 58 -2.64 -2.33 29.92
N ALA A 59 -1.34 -2.56 29.74
CA ALA A 59 -0.82 -3.27 28.57
C ALA A 59 -1.24 -4.75 28.58
N MET A 60 -1.15 -5.40 29.74
CA MET A 60 -1.53 -6.80 29.90
C MET A 60 -3.02 -7.02 29.67
N THR A 61 -3.89 -6.15 30.20
CA THR A 61 -5.35 -6.20 29.96
C THR A 61 -5.70 -6.06 28.47
N ARG A 62 -5.05 -5.14 27.76
CA ARG A 62 -5.25 -4.96 26.30
C ARG A 62 -4.81 -6.17 25.50
N LEU A 63 -3.66 -6.76 25.86
CA LEU A 63 -3.14 -7.95 25.19
C LEU A 63 -4.05 -9.15 25.44
N THR A 64 -4.50 -9.38 26.68
CA THR A 64 -5.48 -10.44 26.97
C THR A 64 -6.79 -10.23 26.21
N ALA A 65 -7.32 -9.01 26.16
CA ALA A 65 -8.53 -8.72 25.40
C ALA A 65 -8.35 -8.99 23.89
N ALA A 66 -7.22 -8.59 23.32
CA ALA A 66 -6.88 -8.85 21.91
C ALA A 66 -6.70 -10.34 21.63
N THR A 67 -6.09 -11.11 22.53
CA THR A 67 -5.95 -12.56 22.41
C THR A 67 -7.30 -13.26 22.50
N VAL A 68 -8.16 -12.89 23.46
CA VAL A 68 -9.51 -13.44 23.58
C VAL A 68 -10.34 -13.14 22.33
N LEU A 69 -10.28 -11.90 21.83
CA LEU A 69 -10.95 -11.53 20.58
C LEU A 69 -10.44 -12.36 19.40
N SER A 70 -9.13 -12.52 19.28
CA SER A 70 -8.51 -13.35 18.23
C SER A 70 -8.98 -14.80 18.30
N LEU A 71 -9.02 -15.39 19.50
CA LEU A 71 -9.53 -16.74 19.69
C LEU A 71 -11.01 -16.84 19.31
N GLY A 72 -11.82 -15.85 19.68
CA GLY A 72 -13.23 -15.75 19.28
C GLY A 72 -13.40 -15.71 17.76
N ILE A 73 -12.58 -14.94 17.05
CA ILE A 73 -12.58 -14.87 15.58
C ILE A 73 -12.24 -16.23 14.97
N ILE A 74 -11.23 -16.94 15.50
CA ILE A 74 -10.87 -18.29 15.02
C ILE A 74 -12.04 -19.24 15.20
N VAL A 75 -12.65 -19.28 16.39
CA VAL A 75 -13.77 -20.17 16.69
C VAL A 75 -14.96 -19.88 15.80
N ALA A 76 -15.31 -18.60 15.62
CA ALA A 76 -16.41 -18.20 14.75
C ALA A 76 -16.14 -18.57 13.28
N ALA A 77 -14.95 -18.27 12.76
CA ALA A 77 -14.58 -18.60 11.39
C ALA A 77 -14.60 -20.12 11.14
N ASN A 78 -14.10 -20.92 12.09
CA ASN A 78 -14.14 -22.37 12.01
C ASN A 78 -15.57 -22.91 12.05
N SER A 79 -16.43 -22.36 12.92
CA SER A 79 -17.83 -22.78 13.06
C SER A 79 -18.63 -22.53 11.77
N VAL A 80 -18.45 -21.36 11.15
CA VAL A 80 -19.10 -21.02 9.87
C VAL A 80 -18.56 -21.90 8.74
N ALA A 81 -17.25 -22.12 8.68
CA ALA A 81 -16.64 -22.95 7.65
C ALA A 81 -17.08 -24.43 7.72
N THR A 82 -17.33 -24.97 8.91
CA THR A 82 -17.86 -26.34 9.07
C THR A 82 -19.33 -26.48 8.68
N ALA A 83 -20.08 -25.38 8.62
CA ALA A 83 -21.51 -25.41 8.34
C ALA A 83 -21.84 -25.41 6.83
N GLU A 84 -21.01 -24.78 5.99
CA GLU A 84 -21.37 -24.51 4.58
C GLU A 84 -20.50 -25.20 3.53
N ALA A 85 -19.31 -25.73 3.86
CA ALA A 85 -18.34 -26.18 2.87
C ALA A 85 -17.37 -27.26 3.40
N PRO A 86 -16.65 -27.99 2.53
CA PRO A 86 -15.53 -28.83 2.95
C PRO A 86 -14.51 -27.98 3.70
N TYR A 87 -14.33 -28.30 4.99
CA TYR A 87 -13.45 -27.59 5.90
C TYR A 87 -12.04 -27.41 5.33
N ARG A 88 -11.62 -26.15 5.13
CA ARG A 88 -10.31 -25.78 4.58
C ARG A 88 -9.32 -25.51 5.70
N TRP A 89 -8.92 -26.57 6.41
CA TRP A 89 -7.99 -26.51 7.54
C TRP A 89 -6.70 -25.73 7.25
N TRP A 90 -6.22 -25.75 6.00
CA TRP A 90 -5.02 -25.04 5.57
C TRP A 90 -5.15 -23.51 5.66
N ALA A 91 -6.37 -22.96 5.61
CA ALA A 91 -6.58 -21.51 5.76
C ALA A 91 -6.17 -21.01 7.15
N ASN A 92 -6.15 -21.89 8.16
CA ASN A 92 -5.66 -21.56 9.49
C ASN A 92 -4.18 -21.15 9.50
N PHE A 93 -3.37 -21.65 8.54
CA PHE A 93 -1.97 -21.23 8.40
C PHE A 93 -1.81 -19.76 8.02
N ILE A 94 -2.84 -19.15 7.44
CA ILE A 94 -2.86 -17.73 7.05
C ILE A 94 -3.59 -16.92 8.13
N LEU A 95 -4.67 -17.48 8.69
CA LEU A 95 -5.49 -16.85 9.73
C LEU A 95 -4.68 -16.57 11.02
N VAL A 96 -3.90 -17.55 11.49
CA VAL A 96 -3.17 -17.43 12.77
C VAL A 96 -2.11 -16.32 12.71
N PRO A 97 -1.21 -16.26 11.71
CA PRO A 97 -0.26 -15.14 11.60
C PRO A 97 -0.94 -13.77 11.53
N ALA A 98 -2.08 -13.67 10.81
CA ALA A 98 -2.84 -12.42 10.71
C ALA A 98 -3.32 -11.91 12.07
N LEU A 99 -3.88 -12.81 12.87
CA LEU A 99 -4.33 -12.50 14.23
C LEU A 99 -3.18 -12.22 15.19
N VAL A 100 -2.04 -12.88 15.00
CA VAL A 100 -0.81 -12.55 15.74
C VAL A 100 -0.38 -11.12 15.43
N PHE A 101 -0.32 -10.71 14.16
CA PHE A 101 0.02 -9.33 13.78
C PHE A 101 -0.92 -8.30 14.42
N LEU A 102 -2.24 -8.57 14.39
CA LEU A 102 -3.23 -7.71 15.03
C LEU A 102 -3.06 -7.65 16.56
N THR A 103 -2.86 -8.80 17.21
CA THR A 103 -2.66 -8.87 18.66
C THR A 103 -1.38 -8.15 19.09
N VAL A 104 -0.28 -8.37 18.37
CA VAL A 104 1.02 -7.72 18.61
C VAL A 104 0.90 -6.21 18.41
N SER A 105 0.16 -5.74 17.40
CA SER A 105 -0.04 -4.30 17.17
C SER A 105 -0.68 -3.59 18.38
N VAL A 106 -1.57 -4.26 19.11
CA VAL A 106 -2.22 -3.77 20.34
C VAL A 106 -1.31 -3.94 21.56
N GLY A 107 -0.55 -5.04 21.59
CA GLY A 107 0.30 -5.47 22.70
C GLY A 107 1.65 -4.78 22.82
N LEU A 108 2.05 -3.93 21.87
CA LEU A 108 3.34 -3.22 21.87
C LEU A 108 3.19 -1.75 22.31
N PRO A 109 3.01 -1.45 23.62
CA PRO A 109 2.78 -0.08 24.08
C PRO A 109 3.97 0.86 23.86
N ARG A 110 5.18 0.32 23.71
CA ARG A 110 6.42 1.07 23.47
C ARG A 110 6.77 1.24 21.99
N ALA A 111 6.07 0.56 21.09
CA ALA A 111 6.33 0.71 19.66
C ALA A 111 5.79 2.05 19.14
N ALA A 112 6.51 2.62 18.17
CA ALA A 112 6.07 3.79 17.44
C ALA A 112 4.65 3.58 16.88
N ARG A 113 3.87 4.66 16.79
CA ARG A 113 2.47 4.61 16.34
C ARG A 113 2.39 4.02 14.93
N GLU A 114 3.36 4.37 14.10
CA GLU A 114 3.55 3.94 12.72
C GLU A 114 3.79 2.44 12.64
N THR A 115 4.66 1.89 13.50
CA THR A 115 4.91 0.44 13.55
C THR A 115 3.65 -0.34 13.92
N ARG A 116 2.92 0.13 14.94
CA ARG A 116 1.65 -0.50 15.35
C ARG A 116 0.62 -0.44 14.22
N PHE A 117 0.52 0.71 13.55
CA PHE A 117 -0.37 0.89 12.43
C PHE A 117 -0.04 -0.07 11.28
N THR A 118 1.22 -0.15 10.87
CA THR A 118 1.67 -1.04 9.79
C THR A 118 1.40 -2.51 10.13
N LEU A 119 1.71 -2.94 11.36
CA LEU A 119 1.41 -4.31 11.81
C LEU A 119 -0.09 -4.61 11.81
N ALA A 120 -0.91 -3.67 12.30
CA ALA A 120 -2.36 -3.81 12.30
C ALA A 120 -2.92 -3.90 10.88
N TRP A 121 -2.42 -3.06 9.96
CA TRP A 121 -2.86 -3.02 8.57
C TRP A 121 -2.46 -4.28 7.80
N ILE A 122 -1.20 -4.73 7.91
CA ILE A 122 -0.75 -6.00 7.33
C ILE A 122 -1.59 -7.15 7.89
N GLY A 123 -1.79 -7.18 9.21
CA GLY A 123 -2.65 -8.16 9.87
C GLY A 123 -4.07 -8.16 9.31
N ALA A 124 -4.67 -6.99 9.08
CA ALA A 124 -6.01 -6.86 8.52
C ALA A 124 -6.09 -7.35 7.06
N ILE A 125 -5.08 -7.09 6.23
CA ILE A 125 -5.01 -7.61 4.85
C ILE A 125 -4.97 -9.14 4.87
N VAL A 126 -4.02 -9.72 5.62
CA VAL A 126 -3.82 -11.17 5.67
C VAL A 126 -5.05 -11.86 6.29
N LEU A 127 -5.68 -11.23 7.30
CA LEU A 127 -6.91 -11.73 7.92
C LEU A 127 -8.05 -11.78 6.91
N THR A 128 -8.23 -10.71 6.13
CA THR A 128 -9.26 -10.64 5.09
C THR A 128 -9.07 -11.76 4.07
N VAL A 129 -7.84 -11.94 3.58
CA VAL A 129 -7.53 -13.02 2.63
C VAL A 129 -7.81 -14.40 3.26
N ALA A 130 -7.39 -14.63 4.50
CA ALA A 130 -7.64 -15.90 5.19
C ALA A 130 -9.14 -16.21 5.32
N LEU A 131 -9.94 -15.22 5.73
CA LEU A 131 -11.39 -15.37 5.87
C LEU A 131 -12.06 -15.65 4.52
N LEU A 132 -11.63 -14.99 3.44
CA LEU A 132 -12.15 -15.25 2.10
C LEU A 132 -11.81 -16.65 1.58
N LEU A 133 -10.58 -17.11 1.82
CA LEU A 133 -10.13 -18.45 1.44
C LEU A 133 -10.88 -19.53 2.24
N MET A 134 -11.09 -19.27 3.53
CA MET A 134 -11.80 -20.15 4.45
C MET A 134 -13.29 -20.27 4.10
N ALA A 135 -13.93 -19.15 3.76
CA ALA A 135 -15.32 -19.12 3.29
C ALA A 135 -15.48 -19.65 1.85
N GLY A 136 -14.39 -19.85 1.09
CA GLY A 136 -14.45 -20.21 -0.32
C GLY A 136 -15.03 -19.11 -1.23
N ARG A 137 -15.16 -17.89 -0.71
CA ARG A 137 -15.80 -16.74 -1.38
C ARG A 137 -14.80 -15.85 -2.12
N MET A 138 -13.59 -16.34 -2.42
CA MET A 138 -12.55 -15.55 -3.07
C MET A 138 -12.98 -15.03 -4.45
N GLY A 139 -13.72 -15.84 -5.21
CA GLY A 139 -14.29 -15.42 -6.49
C GLY A 139 -15.40 -14.38 -6.33
N GLU A 140 -16.10 -14.37 -5.19
CA GLU A 140 -17.24 -13.49 -4.90
C GLU A 140 -16.83 -12.14 -4.31
N LEU A 141 -15.98 -12.19 -3.31
CA LEU A 141 -15.60 -11.02 -2.51
C LEU A 141 -14.19 -10.52 -2.85
N TRP A 142 -13.69 -10.84 -4.05
CA TRP A 142 -12.41 -10.30 -4.55
C TRP A 142 -12.30 -8.76 -4.45
N PRO A 143 -13.37 -7.94 -4.55
CA PRO A 143 -13.21 -6.49 -4.39
C PRO A 143 -12.72 -6.08 -2.99
N LEU A 144 -12.90 -6.92 -1.96
CA LEU A 144 -12.28 -6.67 -0.64
C LEU A 144 -10.75 -6.67 -0.70
N MET A 145 -10.16 -7.36 -1.67
CA MET A 145 -8.72 -7.29 -1.94
C MET A 145 -8.26 -5.93 -2.50
N ILE A 146 -9.20 -5.10 -2.97
CA ILE A 146 -8.93 -3.70 -3.31
C ILE A 146 -9.15 -2.84 -2.07
N VAL A 147 -10.31 -2.98 -1.42
CA VAL A 147 -10.70 -2.11 -0.30
C VAL A 147 -9.71 -2.18 0.85
N VAL A 148 -9.38 -3.38 1.33
CA VAL A 148 -8.60 -3.54 2.58
C VAL A 148 -7.17 -3.01 2.46
N PRO A 149 -6.41 -3.28 1.38
CA PRO A 149 -5.13 -2.62 1.18
C PRO A 149 -5.24 -1.11 1.09
N CYS A 150 -6.30 -0.57 0.49
CA CYS A 150 -6.52 0.86 0.40
C CYS A 150 -6.84 1.54 1.75
N LEU A 151 -7.44 0.83 2.72
CA LEU A 151 -7.76 1.41 4.04
C LEU A 151 -6.53 1.83 4.85
N GLY A 152 -5.39 1.15 4.67
CA GLY A 152 -4.14 1.51 5.34
C GLY A 152 -3.63 2.88 4.91
N PRO A 153 -3.30 3.09 3.64
CA PRO A 153 -2.83 4.39 3.19
C PRO A 153 -3.88 5.50 3.36
N ALA A 154 -5.19 5.21 3.29
CA ALA A 154 -6.23 6.17 3.64
C ALA A 154 -6.15 6.62 5.12
N GLY A 155 -5.79 5.70 6.02
CA GLY A 155 -5.55 6.01 7.44
C GLY A 155 -4.39 6.97 7.69
N LEU A 156 -3.49 7.19 6.71
CA LEU A 156 -2.39 8.14 6.85
C LEU A 156 -2.85 9.59 7.00
N PHE A 157 -4.09 9.93 6.62
CA PHE A 157 -4.69 11.24 6.94
C PHE A 157 -4.65 11.56 8.45
N ALA A 158 -4.62 10.55 9.31
CA ALA A 158 -4.53 10.72 10.77
C ALA A 158 -3.10 10.95 11.30
N LEU A 159 -2.07 10.88 10.44
CA LEU A 159 -0.65 11.01 10.79
C LEU A 159 -0.02 12.33 10.31
N ARG A 160 -0.84 13.29 9.84
CA ARG A 160 -0.45 14.60 9.26
C ARG A 160 0.99 15.06 9.57
N PRO A 161 1.93 14.90 8.62
CA PRO A 161 3.30 15.40 8.77
C PRO A 161 3.33 16.93 8.95
N THR A 162 4.31 17.43 9.70
CA THR A 162 4.57 18.88 9.85
C THR A 162 5.15 19.48 8.58
N ASP A 163 5.99 18.73 7.87
CA ASP A 163 6.63 19.16 6.64
C ASP A 163 5.62 19.20 5.47
N GLY A 164 5.49 20.35 4.82
CA GLY A 164 4.50 20.55 3.75
C GLY A 164 4.67 19.61 2.55
N SER A 165 5.92 19.24 2.20
CA SER A 165 6.19 18.31 1.10
C SER A 165 5.81 16.87 1.42
N LEU A 166 6.12 16.40 2.63
CA LEU A 166 5.69 15.09 3.10
C LEU A 166 4.17 15.04 3.25
N ARG A 167 3.56 16.12 3.71
CA ARG A 167 2.11 16.24 3.82
C ARG A 167 1.42 16.07 2.47
N ALA A 168 1.81 16.83 1.45
CA ALA A 168 1.17 16.71 0.14
C ALA A 168 1.42 15.34 -0.52
N PHE A 169 2.57 14.70 -0.30
CA PHE A 169 2.79 13.31 -0.71
C PHE A 169 1.85 12.35 0.01
N VAL A 170 1.77 12.44 1.34
CA VAL A 170 0.87 11.61 2.16
C VAL A 170 -0.59 11.83 1.78
N ASP A 171 -1.00 13.07 1.53
CA ASP A 171 -2.37 13.41 1.11
C ASP A 171 -2.67 12.86 -0.29
N THR A 172 -1.68 12.81 -1.19
CA THR A 172 -1.83 12.15 -2.50
C THR A 172 -2.06 10.66 -2.33
N VAL A 173 -1.19 9.99 -1.58
CA VAL A 173 -1.26 8.54 -1.35
C VAL A 173 -2.56 8.17 -0.65
N ALA A 174 -2.92 8.91 0.39
CA ALA A 174 -4.16 8.70 1.14
C ALA A 174 -5.40 9.00 0.30
N GLY A 175 -5.37 10.05 -0.52
CA GLY A 175 -6.46 10.37 -1.45
C GLY A 175 -6.65 9.29 -2.53
N LEU A 176 -5.57 8.80 -3.13
CA LEU A 176 -5.63 7.70 -4.10
C LEU A 176 -6.13 6.41 -3.47
N ALA A 177 -5.74 6.14 -2.22
CA ALA A 177 -6.28 5.04 -1.45
C ALA A 177 -7.78 5.19 -1.16
N VAL A 178 -8.27 6.39 -0.85
CA VAL A 178 -9.71 6.62 -0.69
C VAL A 178 -10.46 6.35 -2.00
N VAL A 179 -9.91 6.80 -3.14
CA VAL A 179 -10.49 6.50 -4.47
C VAL A 179 -10.50 4.99 -4.73
N GLY A 180 -9.40 4.28 -4.45
CA GLY A 180 -9.31 2.83 -4.60
C GLY A 180 -10.27 2.08 -3.67
N ALA A 181 -10.43 2.51 -2.43
CA ALA A 181 -11.40 1.95 -1.49
C ALA A 181 -12.83 2.16 -1.99
N ALA A 182 -13.16 3.37 -2.45
CA ALA A 182 -14.47 3.68 -3.04
C ALA A 182 -14.73 2.83 -4.30
N LEU A 183 -13.71 2.61 -5.13
CA LEU A 183 -13.81 1.73 -6.30
C LEU A 183 -14.09 0.28 -5.90
N GLY A 184 -13.38 -0.24 -4.90
CA GLY A 184 -13.62 -1.58 -4.38
C GLY A 184 -15.04 -1.73 -3.78
N VAL A 185 -15.53 -0.71 -3.08
CA VAL A 185 -16.92 -0.68 -2.57
C VAL A 185 -17.93 -0.63 -3.71
N ALA A 186 -17.70 0.17 -4.75
CA ALA A 186 -18.55 0.20 -5.93
C ALA A 186 -18.64 -1.18 -6.59
N PHE A 187 -17.52 -1.88 -6.76
CA PHE A 187 -17.52 -3.26 -7.25
C PHE A 187 -18.31 -4.21 -6.35
N LEU A 188 -18.24 -4.07 -5.02
CA LEU A 188 -19.07 -4.87 -4.11
C LEU A 188 -20.56 -4.61 -4.32
N LEU A 189 -20.96 -3.35 -4.44
CA LEU A 189 -22.36 -2.95 -4.61
C LEU A 189 -22.92 -3.43 -5.95
N ILE A 190 -22.15 -3.29 -7.03
CA ILE A 190 -22.51 -3.79 -8.36
C ILE A 190 -22.68 -5.29 -8.31
N ARG A 191 -21.74 -6.00 -7.69
CA ARG A 191 -21.77 -7.45 -7.63
C ARG A 191 -22.87 -8.00 -6.74
N ALA A 192 -23.23 -7.27 -5.68
CA ALA A 192 -24.35 -7.60 -4.82
C ALA A 192 -25.71 -7.27 -5.46
N ASP A 193 -25.72 -6.80 -6.71
CA ASP A 193 -26.91 -6.36 -7.45
C ASP A 193 -27.68 -5.24 -6.72
N VAL A 194 -26.97 -4.48 -5.87
CA VAL A 194 -27.51 -3.34 -5.13
C VAL A 194 -27.52 -2.10 -6.01
N VAL A 195 -26.54 -1.99 -6.90
CA VAL A 195 -26.38 -0.87 -7.83
C VAL A 195 -26.19 -1.44 -9.23
N ASP A 196 -27.13 -1.18 -10.13
CA ASP A 196 -26.92 -1.37 -11.56
C ASP A 196 -26.46 -0.04 -12.17
N PRO A 197 -25.18 0.08 -12.57
CA PRO A 197 -24.71 1.29 -13.22
C PRO A 197 -25.32 1.46 -14.62
N GLY A 198 -25.91 0.43 -15.23
CA GLY A 198 -26.46 0.49 -16.58
C GLY A 198 -25.44 1.04 -17.59
N ASP A 199 -25.88 1.99 -18.41
CA ASP A 199 -25.03 2.71 -19.38
C ASP A 199 -24.21 3.85 -18.77
N LEU A 200 -24.28 4.07 -17.44
CA LEU A 200 -23.46 5.08 -16.80
C LEU A 200 -21.99 4.68 -16.94
N ARG A 201 -21.18 5.62 -17.40
CA ARG A 201 -19.74 5.46 -17.61
C ARG A 201 -18.97 5.61 -16.31
N TRP A 202 -19.41 4.86 -15.31
CA TRP A 202 -19.03 5.01 -13.91
C TRP A 202 -17.51 4.86 -13.71
N TRP A 203 -16.88 4.00 -14.50
CA TRP A 203 -15.43 3.80 -14.53
C TRP A 203 -14.65 5.09 -14.83
N GLY A 204 -15.14 5.91 -15.76
CA GLY A 204 -14.54 7.20 -16.10
C GLY A 204 -14.50 8.17 -14.92
N PHE A 205 -15.54 8.16 -14.06
CA PHE A 205 -15.57 9.01 -12.87
C PHE A 205 -14.51 8.62 -11.83
N PHE A 206 -14.23 7.32 -11.65
CA PHE A 206 -13.15 6.88 -10.75
C PHE A 206 -11.77 7.22 -11.29
N MET A 207 -11.55 7.07 -12.61
CA MET A 207 -10.32 7.55 -13.24
C MET A 207 -10.14 9.05 -13.05
N LEU A 208 -11.19 9.83 -13.27
CA LEU A 208 -11.16 11.28 -13.10
C LEU A 208 -10.90 11.68 -11.64
N ALA A 209 -11.53 10.99 -10.67
CA ALA A 209 -11.28 11.23 -9.26
C ALA A 209 -9.80 10.96 -8.89
N GLY A 210 -9.23 9.85 -9.37
CA GLY A 210 -7.80 9.57 -9.20
C GLY A 210 -6.91 10.64 -9.84
N ALA A 211 -7.28 11.07 -11.05
CA ALA A 211 -6.58 12.13 -11.78
C ALA A 211 -6.59 13.46 -11.03
N VAL A 212 -7.73 13.85 -10.48
CA VAL A 212 -7.88 15.09 -9.69
C VAL A 212 -7.03 15.03 -8.43
N VAL A 213 -7.06 13.91 -7.69
CA VAL A 213 -6.22 13.75 -6.50
C VAL A 213 -4.73 13.86 -6.86
N ALA A 214 -4.28 13.18 -7.91
CA ALA A 214 -2.89 13.23 -8.35
C ALA A 214 -2.49 14.63 -8.87
N GLY A 215 -3.37 15.26 -9.67
CA GLY A 215 -3.13 16.55 -10.29
C GLY A 215 -3.10 17.71 -9.28
N VAL A 216 -4.07 17.79 -8.38
CA VAL A 216 -4.13 18.85 -7.36
C VAL A 216 -2.93 18.77 -6.43
N ASN A 217 -2.61 17.59 -5.91
CA ASN A 217 -1.46 17.44 -5.03
C ASN A 217 -0.13 17.60 -5.77
N GLY A 218 -0.01 17.12 -7.01
CA GLY A 218 1.14 17.35 -7.86
C GLY A 218 1.39 18.83 -8.15
N LEU A 219 0.33 19.61 -8.34
CA LEU A 219 0.41 21.06 -8.54
C LEU A 219 0.87 21.78 -7.26
N ILE A 220 0.29 21.44 -6.11
CA ILE A 220 0.72 21.98 -4.80
C ILE A 220 2.21 21.72 -4.59
N LEU A 221 2.65 20.49 -4.86
CA LEU A 221 4.03 20.06 -4.76
C LEU A 221 4.97 20.85 -5.69
N LEU A 222 4.58 21.06 -6.96
CA LEU A 222 5.33 21.87 -7.92
C LEU A 222 5.47 23.34 -7.49
N THR A 223 4.43 23.91 -6.89
CA THR A 223 4.46 25.30 -6.40
C THR A 223 5.29 25.46 -5.12
N ALA A 224 5.34 24.44 -4.27
CA ALA A 224 5.99 24.51 -2.96
C ALA A 224 7.51 24.26 -2.99
N ARG A 225 8.05 23.46 -3.91
CA ARG A 225 9.50 23.19 -4.00
C ARG A 225 9.99 23.02 -5.44
N ARG A 226 10.42 24.12 -6.05
CA ARG A 226 11.26 24.09 -7.25
C ARG A 226 12.68 23.67 -6.86
N GLY A 227 13.12 22.45 -7.17
CA GLY A 227 14.53 22.09 -7.03
C GLY A 227 14.82 20.60 -6.91
N THR A 228 14.41 19.95 -5.82
CA THR A 228 14.96 18.62 -5.46
C THR A 228 14.12 17.43 -5.92
N TYR A 229 12.80 17.60 -6.09
CA TYR A 229 11.86 16.51 -6.42
C TYR A 229 11.06 16.75 -7.70
N TRP A 230 11.50 17.69 -8.54
CA TRP A 230 10.74 18.14 -9.69
C TRP A 230 10.44 17.02 -10.69
N PHE A 231 11.35 16.07 -10.88
CA PHE A 231 11.13 14.92 -11.77
C PHE A 231 10.01 13.99 -11.29
N SER A 232 10.05 13.53 -10.03
CA SER A 232 8.98 12.71 -9.45
C SER A 232 7.64 13.43 -9.44
N MET A 233 7.64 14.75 -9.28
CA MET A 233 6.44 15.59 -9.33
C MET A 233 5.88 15.76 -10.75
N ALA A 234 6.75 15.95 -11.74
CA ALA A 234 6.36 15.98 -13.15
C ALA A 234 5.79 14.63 -13.59
N VAL A 235 6.36 13.52 -13.12
CA VAL A 235 5.82 12.17 -13.38
C VAL A 235 4.44 12.00 -12.74
N LEU A 236 4.25 12.38 -11.47
CA LEU A 236 2.92 12.34 -10.83
C LEU A 236 1.90 13.20 -11.58
N LEU A 237 2.28 14.41 -12.00
CA LEU A 237 1.38 15.32 -12.68
C LEU A 237 1.04 14.87 -14.12
N ILE A 238 2.06 14.50 -14.90
CA ILE A 238 1.92 14.18 -16.32
C ILE A 238 1.50 12.73 -16.51
N ALA A 239 2.24 11.80 -15.92
CA ALA A 239 2.03 10.37 -16.14
C ALA A 239 0.85 9.84 -15.33
N LEU A 240 0.66 10.29 -14.09
CA LEU A 240 -0.50 9.85 -13.31
C LEU A 240 -1.70 10.77 -13.56
N GLY A 241 -1.61 12.08 -13.31
CA GLY A 241 -2.72 13.00 -13.50
C GLY A 241 -3.16 13.19 -14.96
N GLY A 242 -2.22 13.56 -15.84
CA GLY A 242 -2.50 13.85 -17.24
C GLY A 242 -3.01 12.64 -18.02
N TYR A 243 -2.31 11.52 -17.94
CA TYR A 243 -2.71 10.29 -18.64
C TYR A 243 -4.06 9.76 -18.15
N THR A 244 -4.30 9.72 -16.83
CA THR A 244 -5.60 9.25 -16.31
C THR A 244 -6.74 10.20 -16.66
N THR A 245 -6.49 11.51 -16.74
CA THR A 245 -7.49 12.48 -17.24
C THR A 245 -7.83 12.20 -18.71
N LEU A 246 -6.82 12.01 -19.57
CA LEU A 246 -7.06 11.71 -20.99
C LEU A 246 -7.77 10.38 -21.18
N ALA A 247 -7.39 9.35 -20.41
CA ALA A 247 -8.07 8.07 -20.41
C ALA A 247 -9.53 8.20 -19.95
N ALA A 248 -9.78 8.98 -18.89
CA ALA A 248 -11.13 9.27 -18.41
C ALA A 248 -11.97 10.01 -19.46
N ILE A 249 -11.41 11.02 -20.15
CA ILE A 249 -12.12 11.76 -21.20
C ILE A 249 -12.42 10.86 -22.40
N ALA A 250 -11.44 10.06 -22.84
CA ALA A 250 -11.66 9.09 -23.92
C ALA A 250 -12.76 8.10 -23.56
N GLU A 251 -12.74 7.62 -22.31
CA GLU A 251 -13.76 6.73 -21.75
C GLU A 251 -15.03 7.44 -21.30
N LEU A 252 -15.15 8.76 -21.48
CA LEU A 252 -16.38 9.55 -21.32
C LEU A 252 -16.92 10.08 -22.67
N GLY A 253 -16.16 9.90 -23.76
CA GLY A 253 -16.54 10.29 -25.11
C GLY A 253 -17.02 9.17 -26.07
N ARG A 254 -16.76 7.89 -25.79
CA ARG A 254 -17.28 6.74 -26.60
C ARG A 254 -18.75 6.41 -26.36
#